data_AF-A0A928VZT5-F1
#
_entry.id   AF-A0A928VZT5-F1
#
_cell.length_a   1.000
_cell.length_b   1.000
_cell.length_c   1.000
_cell.angle_alpha   90.00
_cell.angle_beta   90.00
_cell.angle_gamma   90.00
#
_symmetry.space_group_name_H-M   'P 1'
#
loop_
_entity.id
_entity.type
_entity.pdbx_description
1 polymer ?
#
loop_
_entity_poly.entity_id
_entity_poly.type
_entity_poly.pdbx_seq_one_letter_code
_entity_poly.pdbx_strand_id
1 'polypeptide(L)'
;MQRNTESSQILKLTNFCKGFAIFWIVLVHFKSGWFGWQGVHIFLILSGFGLAYSSLKSDRQGNWKPWFYKRFKRIFPAYWIAVIASVPFLLFLNLGPRPGIESGIFKTLLDLFLLNNFFEQFIGGGTGAFWYVPLIVGAYLLFPWLYGMLRKCSKPRHY
;
A
#
# COMPACT_ATOMS: atom_id res chain seq x y z
N MET A 1 -21.38 23.60 10.80
CA MET A 1 -22.01 22.63 9.88
C MET A 1 -21.18 22.34 8.63
N GLN A 2 -20.65 23.35 7.91
CA GLN A 2 -19.89 23.18 6.65
C GLN A 2 -18.71 22.19 6.68
N ARG A 3 -17.93 22.13 7.77
CA ARG A 3 -16.74 21.24 7.91
C ARG A 3 -17.10 19.74 7.92
N ASN A 4 -18.30 19.39 8.41
CA ASN A 4 -18.78 18.00 8.41
C ASN A 4 -19.26 17.57 7.01
N THR A 5 -19.82 18.51 6.24
CA THR A 5 -20.26 18.26 4.87
C THR A 5 -19.06 18.02 3.96
N GLU A 6 -18.04 18.89 3.97
CA GLU A 6 -16.81 18.69 3.18
C GLU A 6 -16.13 17.36 3.49
N SER A 7 -16.02 17.02 4.76
CA SER A 7 -15.35 15.78 5.17
C SER A 7 -16.11 14.52 4.71
N SER A 8 -17.43 14.58 4.65
CA SER A 8 -18.24 13.50 4.07
C SER A 8 -18.06 13.37 2.55
N GLN A 9 -17.90 14.48 1.83
CA GLN A 9 -17.72 14.50 0.37
C GLN A 9 -16.36 13.92 -0.03
N ILE A 10 -15.28 14.29 0.68
CA ILE A 10 -13.94 13.77 0.43
C ILE A 10 -13.86 12.25 0.66
N LEU A 11 -14.53 11.76 1.72
CA LEU A 11 -14.59 10.32 2.00
C LEU A 11 -15.38 9.57 0.92
N LYS A 12 -16.51 10.12 0.46
CA LYS A 12 -17.30 9.57 -0.66
C LYS A 12 -16.48 9.51 -1.94
N LEU A 13 -15.79 10.59 -2.29
CA LEU A 13 -14.93 10.67 -3.47
C LEU A 13 -13.79 9.64 -3.39
N THR A 14 -13.13 9.54 -2.24
CA THR A 14 -12.05 8.57 -2.03
C THR A 14 -12.56 7.14 -2.20
N ASN A 15 -13.71 6.81 -1.62
CA ASN A 15 -14.30 5.48 -1.75
C ASN A 15 -14.75 5.19 -3.19
N PHE A 16 -15.30 6.18 -3.89
CA PHE A 16 -15.65 6.09 -5.30
C PHE A 16 -14.42 5.80 -6.16
N CYS A 17 -13.33 6.56 -5.97
CA CYS A 17 -12.08 6.33 -6.68
C CYS A 17 -11.46 4.95 -6.36
N LYS A 18 -11.56 4.45 -5.11
CA LYS A 18 -11.16 3.07 -4.78
C LYS A 18 -11.99 2.05 -5.53
N GLY A 19 -13.31 2.24 -5.56
CA GLY A 19 -14.23 1.36 -6.30
C GLY A 19 -13.91 1.33 -7.79
N PHE A 20 -13.69 2.52 -8.38
CA PHE A 20 -13.29 2.66 -9.78
C PHE A 20 -11.94 1.99 -10.07
N ALA A 21 -10.96 2.10 -9.16
CA ALA A 21 -9.67 1.43 -9.29
C ALA A 21 -9.81 -0.10 -9.25
N ILE A 22 -10.62 -0.64 -8.32
CA ILE A 22 -10.89 -2.09 -8.26
C ILE A 22 -11.56 -2.56 -9.56
N PHE A 23 -12.59 -1.85 -10.00
CA PHE A 23 -13.30 -2.15 -11.24
C PHE A 23 -12.36 -2.14 -12.45
N TRP A 24 -11.51 -1.12 -12.55
CA TRP A 24 -10.50 -1.01 -13.61
C TRP A 24 -9.50 -2.19 -13.59
N ILE A 25 -9.01 -2.58 -12.41
CA ILE A 25 -8.12 -3.74 -12.26
C ILE A 25 -8.78 -5.01 -12.76
N VAL A 26 -10.05 -5.24 -12.39
CA VAL A 26 -10.82 -6.42 -12.82
C VAL A 26 -10.98 -6.40 -14.34
N LEU A 27 -11.34 -5.25 -14.91
CA LEU A 27 -11.55 -5.10 -16.36
C LEU A 27 -10.25 -5.38 -17.16
N VAL A 28 -9.12 -4.87 -16.68
CA VAL A 28 -7.81 -5.08 -17.30
C VAL A 28 -7.35 -6.54 -17.20
N HIS A 29 -7.59 -7.21 -16.07
CA HIS A 29 -7.31 -8.64 -15.93
C HIS A 29 -8.23 -9.50 -16.80
N PHE A 30 -9.52 -9.14 -16.91
CA PHE A 30 -10.50 -9.87 -17.72
C PHE A 30 -10.15 -9.84 -19.21
N LYS A 31 -9.50 -8.77 -19.69
CA LYS A 31 -9.02 -8.66 -21.07
C LYS A 31 -7.57 -9.14 -21.30
N SER A 32 -6.91 -9.76 -20.31
CA SER A 32 -5.50 -10.19 -20.41
C SER A 32 -4.58 -9.09 -20.97
N GLY A 33 -4.84 -7.84 -20.57
CA GLY A 33 -4.02 -6.70 -20.98
C GLY A 33 -2.80 -6.56 -20.09
N TRP A 34 -1.65 -6.22 -20.67
CA TRP A 34 -0.36 -5.94 -20.00
C TRP A 34 -0.40 -4.80 -18.94
N PHE A 35 -1.57 -4.22 -18.67
CA PHE A 35 -1.75 -3.01 -17.87
C PHE A 35 -2.18 -3.26 -16.41
N GLY A 36 -2.29 -4.52 -15.96
CA GLY A 36 -2.79 -4.85 -14.62
C GLY A 36 -1.99 -4.21 -13.47
N TRP A 37 -0.71 -3.91 -13.70
CA TRP A 37 0.18 -3.27 -12.73
C TRP A 37 -0.15 -1.79 -12.46
N GLN A 38 -0.76 -1.09 -13.43
CA GLN A 38 -1.07 0.35 -13.30
C GLN A 38 -2.08 0.64 -12.18
N GLY A 39 -2.97 -0.30 -11.89
CA GLY A 39 -3.96 -0.14 -10.81
C GLY A 39 -3.31 0.13 -9.46
N VAL A 40 -2.14 -0.48 -9.21
CA VAL A 40 -1.38 -0.31 -7.97
C VAL A 40 -0.96 1.15 -7.76
N HIS A 41 -0.64 1.90 -8.82
CA HIS A 41 -0.28 3.31 -8.71
C HIS A 41 -1.45 4.17 -8.25
N ILE A 42 -2.67 3.88 -8.74
CA ILE A 42 -3.89 4.58 -8.30
C ILE A 42 -4.12 4.32 -6.80
N PHE A 43 -3.93 3.08 -6.36
CA PHE A 43 -3.98 2.74 -4.93
C PHE A 43 -2.94 3.47 -4.10
N LEU A 44 -1.72 3.65 -4.63
CA LEU A 44 -0.65 4.39 -3.96
C LEU A 44 -1.04 5.85 -3.75
N ILE A 45 -1.51 6.51 -4.80
CA ILE A 45 -1.94 7.91 -4.76
C ILE A 45 -3.10 8.07 -3.78
N LEU A 46 -4.12 7.21 -3.86
CA LEU A 46 -5.26 7.26 -2.94
C LEU A 46 -4.88 6.97 -1.49
N SER A 47 -3.92 6.06 -1.27
CA SER A 47 -3.38 5.79 0.06
C SER A 47 -2.74 7.07 0.61
N GLY A 48 -1.84 7.69 -0.16
CA GLY A 48 -1.19 8.97 0.15
C GLY A 48 -2.18 10.08 0.49
N PHE A 49 -3.20 10.26 -0.34
CA PHE A 49 -4.26 11.25 -0.12
C PHE A 49 -5.03 10.98 1.17
N GLY A 50 -5.38 9.71 1.42
CA GLY A 50 -6.01 9.27 2.67
C GLY A 50 -5.13 9.51 3.91
N LEU A 51 -3.81 9.37 3.81
CA LEU A 51 -2.89 9.74 4.90
C LEU A 51 -2.93 11.24 5.18
N ALA A 52 -2.73 12.06 4.15
CA ALA A 52 -2.69 13.52 4.27
C ALA A 52 -3.98 14.04 4.91
N TYR A 53 -5.11 13.58 4.39
CA TYR A 53 -6.43 13.92 4.91
C TYR A 53 -6.65 13.49 6.37
N SER A 54 -6.28 12.25 6.71
CA SER A 54 -6.39 11.73 8.09
C SER A 54 -5.49 12.47 9.09
N SER A 55 -4.41 13.08 8.62
CA SER A 55 -3.45 13.82 9.43
C SER A 55 -3.77 15.30 9.53
N LEU A 56 -4.52 15.88 8.58
CA LEU A 56 -5.13 17.20 8.74
C LEU A 56 -6.30 17.18 9.73
N LYS A 57 -7.13 16.13 9.70
CA LYS A 57 -8.34 16.04 10.53
C LYS A 57 -8.05 15.79 12.01
N SER A 58 -7.01 15.02 12.31
CA SER A 58 -6.51 14.90 13.69
C SER A 58 -5.41 15.93 13.85
N ASP A 59 -5.66 17.05 14.51
CA ASP A 59 -4.62 18.00 14.93
C ASP A 59 -3.67 17.30 15.91
N ARG A 60 -2.73 16.52 15.36
CA ARG A 60 -1.88 15.62 16.13
C ARG A 60 -0.72 16.41 16.70
N GLN A 61 -0.85 16.75 17.97
CA GLN A 61 0.23 17.26 18.81
C GLN A 61 1.25 16.13 19.10
N GLY A 62 1.96 15.66 18.07
CA GLY A 62 3.15 14.81 18.20
C GLY A 62 2.95 13.31 18.42
N ASN A 63 1.75 12.83 18.78
CA ASN A 63 1.56 11.39 19.04
C ASN A 63 1.15 10.58 17.79
N TRP A 64 2.14 10.01 17.11
CA TRP A 64 1.96 9.17 15.91
C TRP A 64 1.69 7.69 16.20
N LYS A 65 1.98 7.20 17.41
CA LYS A 65 1.88 5.75 17.75
C LYS A 65 0.50 5.16 17.49
N PRO A 66 -0.62 5.76 17.95
CA PRO A 66 -1.97 5.20 17.70
C PRO A 66 -2.36 5.20 16.23
N TRP A 67 -1.78 6.12 15.45
CA TRP A 67 -2.05 6.26 14.02
C TRP A 67 -1.35 5.19 13.19
N PHE A 68 -0.10 4.84 13.56
CA PHE A 68 0.61 3.69 13.00
C PHE A 68 -0.08 2.39 13.36
N TYR A 69 -0.40 2.18 14.64
CA TYR A 69 -0.98 0.93 15.12
C TYR A 69 -2.30 0.56 14.42
N LYS A 70 -3.22 1.54 14.27
CA LYS A 70 -4.48 1.33 13.54
C LYS A 70 -4.29 0.87 12.09
N ARG A 71 -3.21 1.30 11.44
CA ARG A 71 -2.89 0.96 10.04
C ARG A 71 -2.17 -0.38 9.95
N PHE A 72 -1.22 -0.62 10.85
CA PHE A 72 -0.53 -1.90 10.97
C PHE A 72 -1.54 -3.04 11.17
N LYS A 73 -2.46 -2.90 12.13
CA LYS A 73 -3.48 -3.92 12.43
C LYS A 73 -4.45 -4.20 11.27
N ARG A 74 -4.56 -3.28 10.30
CA ARG A 74 -5.42 -3.46 9.12
C ARG A 74 -4.68 -4.11 7.94
N ILE A 75 -3.41 -3.76 7.72
CA ILE A 75 -2.68 -4.15 6.51
C ILE A 75 -1.91 -5.46 6.73
N PHE A 76 -1.23 -5.61 7.87
CA PHE A 76 -0.33 -6.73 8.12
C PHE A 76 -1.03 -8.09 8.21
N PRO A 77 -2.20 -8.23 8.88
CA PRO A 77 -2.87 -9.54 8.93
C PRO A 77 -3.26 -10.05 7.55
N ALA A 78 -3.84 -9.19 6.71
CA ALA A 78 -4.22 -9.55 5.34
C ALA A 78 -2.99 -9.89 4.48
N TYR A 79 -1.90 -9.14 4.65
CA TYR A 79 -0.65 -9.38 3.94
C TYR A 79 -0.02 -10.73 4.32
N TRP A 80 0.14 -11.02 5.61
CA TRP A 80 0.73 -12.27 6.07
C TRP A 80 -0.12 -13.48 5.66
N ILE A 81 -1.45 -13.38 5.72
CA ILE A 81 -2.34 -14.43 5.22
C ILE A 81 -2.08 -14.66 3.72
N ALA A 82 -1.97 -13.60 2.92
CA ALA A 82 -1.69 -13.73 1.49
C ALA A 82 -0.31 -14.34 1.20
N VAL A 83 0.74 -13.93 1.93
CA VAL A 83 2.09 -14.48 1.79
C VAL A 83 2.13 -15.96 2.18
N ILE A 84 1.57 -16.33 3.33
CA ILE A 84 1.54 -17.72 3.80
C ILE A 84 0.69 -18.59 2.86
N ALA A 85 -0.47 -18.11 2.42
CA ALA A 85 -1.34 -18.84 1.50
C ALA A 85 -0.75 -18.97 0.09
N SER A 86 0.17 -18.07 -0.31
CA SER A 86 0.82 -18.16 -1.62
C SER A 86 1.73 -19.39 -1.74
N VAL A 87 2.35 -19.85 -0.66
CA VAL A 87 3.25 -21.02 -0.65
C VAL A 87 2.54 -22.31 -1.08
N PRO A 88 1.46 -22.78 -0.40
CA PRO A 88 0.74 -23.98 -0.83
C PRO A 88 0.06 -23.80 -2.18
N PHE A 89 -0.37 -22.59 -2.53
CA PHE A 89 -1.00 -22.33 -3.83
C PHE A 89 -0.01 -22.48 -5.00
N LEU A 90 1.22 -21.97 -4.85
CA LEU A 90 2.29 -22.15 -5.84
C LEU A 90 2.72 -23.62 -5.97
N LEU A 91 2.78 -24.35 -4.85
CA LEU A 91 3.07 -25.78 -4.84
C LEU A 91 1.95 -26.60 -5.52
N PHE A 92 0.69 -26.27 -5.25
CA PHE A 92 -0.48 -26.97 -5.79
C PHE A 92 -0.62 -26.81 -7.31
N LEU A 93 -0.35 -25.62 -7.84
CA LEU A 93 -0.50 -25.34 -9.28
C LEU A 93 0.67 -25.85 -10.13
N ASN A 94 1.69 -26.49 -9.55
CA ASN A 94 2.95 -26.81 -10.23
C ASN A 94 3.59 -25.60 -10.94
N LEU A 95 3.19 -24.38 -10.58
CA LEU A 95 3.86 -23.12 -10.91
C LEU A 95 5.02 -22.91 -9.93
N GLY A 96 5.66 -24.02 -9.55
CA GLY A 96 6.76 -24.05 -8.61
C GLY A 96 7.91 -23.17 -9.10
N PRO A 97 8.87 -22.87 -8.21
CA PRO A 97 10.04 -22.09 -8.58
C PRO A 97 10.69 -22.72 -9.82
N ARG A 98 10.73 -21.98 -10.93
CA ARG A 98 11.65 -22.26 -12.05
C ARG A 98 13.04 -22.55 -11.45
N PRO A 99 13.82 -23.47 -12.04
CA PRO A 99 14.89 -24.22 -11.36
C PRO A 99 15.65 -23.40 -10.30
N GLY A 100 15.53 -23.85 -9.05
CA GLY A 100 16.10 -23.21 -7.86
C GLY A 100 15.08 -23.10 -6.72
N ILE A 101 14.72 -24.22 -6.07
CA ILE A 101 13.77 -24.25 -4.94
C ILE A 101 14.20 -23.32 -3.79
N GLU A 102 15.51 -23.14 -3.60
CA GLU A 102 16.08 -22.18 -2.64
C GLU A 102 15.61 -20.74 -2.91
N SER A 103 15.42 -20.36 -4.17
CA SER A 103 14.96 -19.02 -4.55
C SER A 103 13.51 -18.75 -4.13
N GLY A 104 12.67 -19.78 -4.09
CA GLY A 104 11.25 -19.64 -3.71
C GLY A 104 11.07 -19.40 -2.21
N ILE A 105 11.72 -20.22 -1.38
CA ILE A 105 11.66 -20.08 0.08
C ILE A 105 12.32 -18.77 0.52
N PHE A 106 13.50 -18.46 -0.04
CA PHE A 106 14.19 -17.20 0.24
C PHE A 106 13.34 -16.00 -0.17
N LYS A 107 12.64 -16.07 -1.31
CA LYS A 107 11.68 -15.03 -1.72
C LYS A 107 10.54 -14.88 -0.73
N THR A 108 9.92 -15.98 -0.27
CA THR A 108 8.83 -15.91 0.73
C THR A 108 9.31 -15.30 2.04
N LEU A 109 10.54 -15.60 2.47
CA LEU A 109 11.15 -14.97 3.64
C LEU A 109 11.34 -13.46 3.41
N LEU A 110 11.88 -13.06 2.26
CA LEU A 110 12.02 -11.65 1.90
C LEU A 110 10.66 -10.94 1.86
N ASP A 111 9.61 -11.57 1.33
CA ASP A 111 8.25 -11.03 1.34
C ASP A 111 7.75 -10.87 2.80
N LEU A 112 7.95 -11.88 3.66
CA LEU A 112 7.53 -11.83 5.07
C LEU A 112 8.21 -10.70 5.87
N PHE A 113 9.49 -10.43 5.57
CA PHE A 113 10.26 -9.34 6.15
C PHE A 113 10.13 -8.00 5.41
N LEU A 114 9.33 -7.92 4.35
CA LEU A 114 9.18 -6.72 3.51
C LEU A 114 10.50 -6.25 2.86
N LEU A 115 11.42 -7.19 2.58
CA LEU A 115 12.74 -6.93 2.00
C LEU A 115 12.83 -7.27 0.50
N ASN A 116 11.75 -7.73 -0.11
CA ASN A 116 11.73 -8.12 -1.52
C ASN A 116 12.19 -7.00 -2.49
N ASN A 117 11.90 -5.73 -2.18
CA ASN A 117 12.22 -4.58 -3.03
C ASN A 117 13.72 -4.26 -3.10
N PHE A 118 14.54 -4.83 -2.21
CA PHE A 118 15.98 -4.63 -2.23
C PHE A 118 16.70 -5.53 -3.24
N PHE A 119 16.02 -6.54 -3.75
CA PHE A 119 16.61 -7.55 -4.60
C PHE A 119 15.82 -7.65 -5.91
N GLU A 120 16.35 -7.03 -6.97
CA GLU A 120 15.71 -7.00 -8.30
C GLU A 120 15.39 -8.39 -8.85
N GLN A 121 16.20 -9.39 -8.49
CA GLN A 121 16.00 -10.79 -8.87
C GLN A 121 14.65 -11.38 -8.41
N PHE A 122 14.02 -10.78 -7.40
CA PHE A 122 12.72 -11.22 -6.87
C PHE A 122 11.57 -10.28 -7.23
N ILE A 123 11.84 -9.24 -8.03
CA ILE A 123 10.83 -8.32 -8.56
C ILE A 123 10.17 -8.99 -9.78
N GLY A 124 9.20 -9.86 -9.53
CA GLY A 124 8.46 -10.56 -10.59
C GLY A 124 7.85 -11.90 -10.14
N GLY A 125 7.12 -12.55 -11.04
CA GLY A 125 6.50 -13.87 -10.81
C GLY A 125 5.12 -13.84 -10.14
N GLY A 126 4.60 -15.00 -9.74
CA GLY A 126 3.23 -15.15 -9.20
C GLY A 126 2.95 -14.34 -7.92
N THR A 127 3.98 -13.99 -7.16
CA THR A 127 3.92 -13.10 -5.98
C THR A 127 4.52 -11.72 -6.23
N GLY A 128 4.83 -11.39 -7.50
CA GLY A 128 5.44 -10.13 -7.90
C GLY A 128 4.61 -8.91 -7.47
N ALA A 129 3.28 -9.05 -7.35
CA ALA A 129 2.38 -8.00 -6.88
C ALA A 129 2.62 -7.55 -5.42
N PHE A 130 3.33 -8.34 -4.61
CA PHE A 130 3.60 -8.03 -3.21
C PHE A 130 4.64 -6.92 -3.01
N TRP A 131 5.38 -6.52 -4.04
CA TRP A 131 6.33 -5.40 -4.05
C TRP A 131 5.73 -4.09 -3.49
N TYR A 132 4.42 -3.89 -3.69
CA TYR A 132 3.71 -2.69 -3.28
C TYR A 132 3.57 -2.53 -1.76
N VAL A 133 3.52 -3.63 -1.00
CA VAL A 133 3.31 -3.57 0.45
C VAL A 133 4.51 -2.97 1.19
N PRO A 134 5.76 -3.42 0.99
CA PRO A 134 6.93 -2.74 1.53
C PRO A 134 7.02 -1.28 1.10
N LEU A 135 6.64 -0.95 -0.13
CA LEU A 135 6.61 0.43 -0.63
C LEU A 135 5.64 1.30 0.20
N ILE A 136 4.42 0.83 0.45
CA ILE A 136 3.46 1.53 1.33
C ILE A 136 4.01 1.69 2.74
N VAL A 137 4.59 0.62 3.30
CA VAL A 137 5.13 0.64 4.66
C VAL A 137 6.27 1.66 4.77
N GLY A 138 7.18 1.69 3.79
CA GLY A 138 8.22 2.72 3.68
C GLY A 138 7.63 4.13 3.58
N ALA A 139 6.62 4.33 2.73
CA ALA A 139 5.93 5.61 2.61
C ALA A 139 5.25 6.04 3.94
N TYR A 140 4.70 5.11 4.71
CA TYR A 140 4.11 5.39 6.02
C TYR A 140 5.17 5.81 7.05
N LEU A 141 6.35 5.20 7.02
CA LEU A 141 7.47 5.58 7.89
C LEU A 141 8.04 6.96 7.52
N LEU A 142 8.06 7.30 6.24
CA LEU A 142 8.50 8.62 5.75
C LEU A 142 7.47 9.73 6.01
N PHE A 143 6.19 9.37 6.16
CA PHE A 143 5.09 10.34 6.25
C PHE A 143 5.18 11.35 7.42
N PRO A 144 5.52 10.97 8.67
CA PRO A 144 5.66 11.93 9.77
C PRO A 144 6.72 13.00 9.51
N TRP A 145 7.81 12.61 8.85
CA TRP A 145 8.90 13.50 8.47
C TRP A 145 8.43 14.50 7.40
N LEU A 146 7.81 14.01 6.33
CA LEU A 146 7.17 14.83 5.29
C LEU A 146 6.15 15.81 5.87
N TYR A 147 5.27 15.33 6.76
CA TYR A 147 4.26 16.17 7.42
C TYR A 147 4.90 17.27 8.27
N GLY A 148 5.98 16.96 8.99
CA GLY A 148 6.75 17.93 9.76
C GLY A 148 7.35 19.04 8.88
N MET A 149 7.90 18.69 7.71
CA MET A 149 8.42 19.66 6.75
C MET A 149 7.31 20.57 6.20
N LEU A 150 6.17 20.00 5.82
CA LEU A 150 5.04 20.75 5.28
C LEU A 150 4.47 21.75 6.30
N ARG A 151 4.36 21.36 7.59
CA ARG A 151 3.94 22.28 8.65
C ARG A 151 4.92 23.44 8.85
N LYS A 152 6.23 23.22 8.69
CA LYS A 152 7.23 24.30 8.80
C LYS A 152 7.07 25.31 7.66
N CYS A 153 6.83 24.86 6.44
CA CYS A 153 6.66 25.73 5.28
C CYS A 153 5.30 26.45 5.24
N SER A 154 4.25 25.87 5.86
CA SER A 154 2.89 26.42 5.84
C SER A 154 2.61 27.47 6.93
N LYS A 155 3.54 27.76 7.84
CA LYS A 155 3.37 28.90 8.76
C LYS A 155 3.28 30.18 7.90
N PRO A 156 2.15 30.92 7.92
CA PRO A 156 2.07 32.16 7.19
C PRO A 156 3.17 33.07 7.74
N ARG A 157 4.01 33.57 6.83
CA ARG A 157 4.96 34.62 7.14
C ARG A 157 4.08 35.82 7.51
N HIS A 158 3.99 36.13 8.80
CA HIS A 158 3.37 37.37 9.27
C HIS A 158 4.17 38.51 8.64
N TYR A 159 3.62 39.09 7.56
CA TYR A 159 3.96 40.42 7.08
C TYR A 159 2.99 41.40 7.73
#